data_AF-A0A0D0B6N4-F1
#
_entry.id   AF-A0A0D0B6N4-F1
#
_cell.length_a   1.000
_cell.length_b   1.000
_cell.length_c   1.000
_cell.angle_alpha   90.00
_cell.angle_beta   90.00
_cell.angle_gamma   90.00
#
_symmetry.space_group_name_H-M   'P 1'
#
loop_
_entity.id
_entity.type
_entity.pdbx_description
1 polymer ?
#
loop_
_entity_poly.entity_id
_entity_poly.type
_entity_poly.pdbx_seq_one_letter_code
_entity_poly.pdbx_strand_id
1 'polypeptide(L)'
;ICRTGSTNQDMQERFQHSADTISKIFLRLLDMVVSPRFYQHYVSLPPNDIVPPEIRSNPKLYPFFQHCQGAIDGTHIDTFVPNDALTARYRNRK
;
A
#
# COMPACT_ATOMS: atom_id res chain seq x y z
N ILE A 1 -13.28 -8.48 -2.59
CA ILE A 1 -11.85 -8.86 -2.64
C ILE A 1 -10.94 -7.76 -2.10
N CYS A 2 -10.86 -6.53 -2.66
CA CYS A 2 -9.91 -5.52 -2.13
C CYS A 2 -10.45 -4.09 -1.87
N ARG A 3 -11.77 -3.84 -1.74
CA ARG A 3 -12.22 -2.55 -1.19
C ARG A 3 -13.56 -2.56 -0.46
N THR A 4 -14.53 -3.34 -0.92
CA THR A 4 -15.90 -3.36 -0.37
C THR A 4 -16.15 -4.44 0.68
N GLY A 5 -15.12 -5.17 1.13
CA GLY A 5 -15.28 -6.28 2.09
C GLY A 5 -16.14 -7.46 1.59
N SER A 6 -16.58 -7.45 0.32
CA SER A 6 -17.45 -8.49 -0.22
C SER A 6 -16.72 -9.84 -0.29
N THR A 7 -17.47 -10.90 0.02
CA THR A 7 -16.96 -12.27 0.11
C THR A 7 -16.67 -12.84 -1.28
N ASN A 8 -15.95 -13.96 -1.34
CA ASN A 8 -15.77 -14.69 -2.60
C ASN A 8 -17.08 -15.25 -3.15
N GLN A 9 -18.09 -15.48 -2.31
CA GLN A 9 -19.41 -15.94 -2.76
C GLN A 9 -20.13 -14.80 -3.49
N ASP A 10 -20.21 -13.61 -2.88
CA ASP A 10 -20.83 -12.42 -3.49
C ASP A 10 -20.22 -12.10 -4.87
N MET A 11 -18.90 -12.28 -4.99
CA MET A 11 -18.17 -12.03 -6.23
C MET A 11 -18.50 -13.06 -7.31
N GLN A 12 -18.60 -14.34 -6.95
CA GLN A 12 -19.00 -15.39 -7.87
C GLN A 12 -20.44 -15.21 -8.35
N GLU A 13 -21.36 -14.81 -7.47
CA GLU A 13 -22.73 -14.48 -7.83
C GLU A 13 -22.81 -13.24 -8.72
N ARG A 14 -22.06 -12.19 -8.41
CA ARG A 14 -22.08 -10.96 -9.19
C ARG A 14 -21.54 -11.14 -10.59
N PHE A 15 -20.42 -11.85 -10.72
CA PHE A 15 -19.73 -12.03 -12.00
C PHE A 15 -20.17 -13.30 -12.74
N GLN A 16 -20.96 -14.17 -12.11
CA GLN A 16 -21.42 -15.44 -12.67
C GLN A 16 -20.26 -16.31 -13.20
N HIS A 17 -19.15 -16.29 -12.47
CA HIS A 17 -17.91 -16.99 -12.79
C HIS A 17 -17.33 -17.66 -11.55
N SER A 18 -16.45 -18.64 -11.76
CA SER A 18 -15.77 -19.31 -10.65
C SER A 18 -14.80 -18.36 -9.93
N ALA A 19 -14.58 -18.60 -8.64
CA ALA A 19 -13.61 -17.84 -7.84
C ALA A 19 -12.20 -17.83 -8.46
N ASP A 20 -11.79 -18.94 -9.08
CA ASP A 20 -10.51 -19.06 -9.77
C ASP A 20 -10.41 -18.09 -10.95
N THR A 21 -11.44 -18.03 -11.80
CA THR A 21 -11.47 -17.11 -12.95
C THR A 21 -11.40 -15.66 -12.49
N ILE A 22 -12.21 -15.32 -11.48
CA ILE A 22 -12.24 -13.97 -10.89
C ILE A 22 -10.87 -13.60 -10.32
N SER A 23 -10.23 -14.52 -9.59
CA SER A 23 -8.92 -14.28 -8.98
C SER A 23 -7.83 -14.10 -10.04
N LYS A 24 -7.81 -14.91 -11.10
CA LYS A 24 -6.86 -14.78 -12.21
C LYS A 24 -6.98 -13.44 -12.93
N ILE A 25 -8.21 -13.00 -13.20
CA ILE A 25 -8.46 -11.69 -13.82
C ILE A 25 -8.00 -10.58 -12.89
N PHE A 26 -8.35 -10.65 -11.60
CA PHE A 26 -7.94 -9.66 -10.61
C PHE A 26 -6.42 -9.52 -10.53
N LEU A 27 -5.69 -10.64 -10.48
CA LEU A 27 -4.22 -10.63 -10.45
C LEU A 27 -3.63 -10.01 -11.73
N ARG A 28 -4.17 -10.35 -12.91
CA ARG A 28 -3.73 -9.73 -14.17
C ARG A 28 -3.95 -8.22 -14.19
N LEU A 29 -5.08 -7.75 -13.66
CA LEU A 29 -5.34 -6.31 -13.56
C LEU A 29 -4.38 -5.64 -12.57
N LEU A 30 -4.10 -6.30 -11.44
CA LEU A 30 -3.13 -5.80 -10.47
C LEU A 30 -1.73 -5.66 -11.09
N ASP A 31 -1.26 -6.69 -11.80
CA ASP A 31 0.03 -6.65 -12.51
C ASP A 31 0.09 -5.51 -13.53
N MET A 32 -1.00 -5.28 -14.27
CA MET A 32 -1.09 -4.18 -15.23
C MET A 32 -1.00 -2.81 -14.53
N VAL A 33 -1.72 -2.63 -13.42
CA VAL A 33 -1.76 -1.36 -12.67
C VAL A 33 -0.42 -1.05 -12.00
N VAL A 34 0.25 -2.08 -11.47
CA VAL A 34 1.58 -1.94 -10.84
C VAL A 34 2.69 -1.82 -11.90
N SER A 35 2.42 -2.15 -13.17
CA SER A 35 3.41 -2.02 -14.22
C SER A 35 3.97 -0.59 -14.31
N PRO A 36 5.29 -0.40 -14.56
CA PRO A 36 5.92 0.91 -14.55
C PRO A 36 5.24 1.92 -15.49
N ARG A 37 4.78 1.45 -16.66
CA ARG A 37 4.10 2.29 -17.65
C ARG A 37 2.79 2.88 -17.13
N PHE A 38 2.00 2.08 -16.40
CA PHE A 38 0.75 2.56 -15.84
C PHE A 38 1.02 3.39 -14.59
N TYR A 39 1.80 2.86 -13.65
CA TYR A 39 2.08 3.50 -12.38
C TYR A 39 2.68 4.90 -12.55
N GLN A 40 3.72 5.05 -13.38
CA GLN A 40 4.40 6.34 -13.57
C GLN A 40 3.53 7.39 -14.28
N HIS A 41 2.56 6.95 -15.10
CA HIS A 41 1.70 7.86 -15.83
C HIS A 41 0.48 8.32 -15.01
N TYR A 42 -0.05 7.44 -14.15
CA TYR A 42 -1.32 7.67 -13.45
C TYR A 42 -1.18 7.84 -11.94
N VAL A 43 -0.06 7.46 -11.32
CA VAL A 43 0.17 7.59 -9.87
C VAL A 43 1.22 8.67 -9.63
N SER A 44 0.76 9.82 -9.13
CA SER A 44 1.63 10.89 -8.63
C SER A 44 1.70 10.83 -7.11
N LEU A 45 2.90 10.68 -6.56
CA LEU A 45 3.11 10.85 -5.12
C LEU A 45 2.90 12.32 -4.73
N PRO A 46 2.35 12.59 -3.54
CA PRO A 46 2.33 13.94 -3.00
C PRO A 46 3.78 14.48 -2.86
N PRO A 47 3.97 15.81 -2.82
CA PRO A 47 5.30 16.40 -2.65
C PRO A 47 6.02 15.79 -1.44
N ASN A 48 7.32 15.52 -1.59
CA ASN A 48 8.16 14.77 -0.65
C ASN A 48 8.21 15.31 0.80
N ASP A 49 7.66 16.50 1.06
CA ASP A 49 7.97 17.29 2.26
C ASP A 49 6.78 17.55 3.19
N ILE A 50 5.60 16.99 2.92
CA ILE A 50 4.42 17.28 3.75
C ILE A 50 4.24 16.17 4.79
N VAL A 51 5.08 16.20 5.83
CA VAL A 51 4.73 15.53 7.10
C VAL A 51 3.47 16.22 7.64
N PRO A 52 2.38 15.47 7.93
CA PRO A 52 1.15 16.05 8.46
C PRO A 52 1.43 16.94 9.69
N PRO A 53 0.79 18.11 9.81
CA PRO A 53 1.00 19.04 10.92
C PRO A 53 0.85 18.39 12.30
N GLU A 54 -0.03 17.40 12.44
CA GLU A 54 -0.31 16.63 13.66
C GLU A 54 0.91 15.81 14.10
N ILE A 55 1.66 15.26 13.14
CA ILE A 55 2.90 14.52 13.39
C ILE A 55 4.04 15.50 13.65
N ARG A 56 4.14 16.55 12.84
CA ARG A 56 5.18 17.58 12.96
C ARG A 56 5.13 18.33 14.29
N SER A 57 3.93 18.59 14.80
CA SER A 57 3.71 19.30 16.06
C SER A 57 3.91 18.42 17.30
N ASN A 58 3.93 17.10 17.13
CA ASN A 58 4.07 16.15 18.24
C ASN A 58 5.54 15.71 18.43
N PRO A 59 6.23 16.19 19.48
CA PRO A 59 7.64 15.85 19.72
C PRO A 59 7.87 14.36 19.99
N LYS A 60 6.83 13.59 20.34
CA LYS A 60 6.95 12.13 20.52
C LYS A 60 6.90 11.38 19.19
N LEU A 61 6.21 11.92 18.18
CA LEU A 61 6.04 11.26 16.87
C LEU A 61 7.09 11.73 15.87
N TYR A 62 7.41 13.02 15.87
CA TYR A 62 8.27 13.63 14.87
C TYR A 62 9.64 12.94 14.67
N PRO A 63 10.37 12.50 15.71
CA PRO A 63 11.65 11.81 15.52
C PRO A 63 11.54 10.49 14.73
N PHE A 64 10.38 9.82 14.79
CA PHE A 64 10.15 8.54 14.11
C PHE A 64 9.55 8.69 12.72
N PHE A 65 8.84 9.79 12.48
CA PHE A 65 8.12 10.06 11.23
C PHE A 65 8.65 11.27 10.48
N GLN A 66 9.85 11.75 10.82
CA GLN A 66 10.57 12.72 10.01
C GLN A 66 10.78 12.12 8.61
N HIS A 67 10.33 12.83 7.57
CA HIS A 67 10.27 12.35 6.18
C HIS A 67 9.23 11.26 5.87
N CYS A 68 8.25 11.04 6.76
CA CYS A 68 7.14 10.13 6.47
C CYS A 68 6.25 10.72 5.36
N GLN A 69 6.33 10.13 4.17
CA GLN A 69 5.41 10.34 3.06
C GLN A 69 4.25 9.37 3.29
N GLY A 70 3.21 9.82 3.99
CA GLY A 70 2.23 8.93 4.63
C GLY A 70 1.73 7.77 3.76
N ALA A 71 1.97 6.53 4.20
CA ALA A 71 1.15 5.40 3.82
C ALA A 71 -0.01 5.30 4.82
N ILE A 72 -0.94 6.25 4.73
CA ILE A 72 -2.23 6.14 5.40
C ILE A 72 -3.13 5.37 4.43
N ASP A 73 -3.38 4.10 4.78
CA ASP A 73 -4.31 3.16 4.15
C ASP A 73 -3.70 2.16 3.13
N GLY A 74 -3.09 1.10 3.67
CA GLY A 74 -3.14 -0.26 3.13
C GLY A 74 -2.38 -0.61 1.84
N THR A 75 -1.74 0.35 1.16
CA THR A 75 -0.98 0.06 -0.06
C THR A 75 0.51 0.09 0.25
N HIS A 76 1.11 -1.10 0.40
CA HIS A 76 2.56 -1.24 0.47
C HIS A 76 3.15 -0.79 -0.86
N ILE A 77 3.80 0.36 -0.87
CA ILE A 77 4.69 0.77 -1.96
C ILE A 77 6.01 0.05 -1.73
N ASP A 78 6.59 -0.54 -2.78
CA ASP A 78 7.92 -1.14 -2.69
C ASP A 78 8.95 -0.06 -2.37
N THR A 79 9.41 -0.03 -1.11
CA THR A 79 10.47 0.87 -0.66
C THR A 79 11.81 0.14 -0.67
N PHE A 80 12.80 0.72 -1.35
CA PHE A 80 14.18 0.23 -1.30
C PHE A 80 14.86 0.71 0.00
N VAL A 81 15.17 -0.22 0.91
CA VAL A 81 15.93 0.07 2.13
C VAL A 81 17.39 -0.32 1.88
N PRO A 82 18.36 0.61 2.00
CA PRO A 82 19.78 0.27 1.91
C PRO A 82 20.15 -0.76 2.98
N ASN A 83 20.99 -1.75 2.62
CA ASN A 83 21.36 -2.87 3.50
C ASN A 83 21.94 -2.43 4.85
N ASP A 84 22.53 -1.23 4.91
CA ASP A 84 23.18 -0.68 6.10
C ASP A 84 22.15 -0.26 7.19
N ALA A 85 20.89 -0.06 6.81
CA ALA A 85 19.79 0.34 7.70
C ALA A 85 19.04 -0.86 8.34
N LEU A 86 19.39 -2.11 8.00
CA LEU A 86 18.73 -3.33 8.51
C LEU A 86 19.10 -3.70 9.96
N THR A 87 19.80 -2.83 10.70
CA THR A 87 20.44 -3.16 11.98
C THR A 87 19.55 -3.07 13.23
N ALA A 88 18.22 -3.02 13.09
CA ALA A 88 17.32 -3.24 14.23
C ALA A 88 16.14 -4.14 13.84
N ARG A 89 16.17 -5.39 14.32
CA ARG A 89 15.00 -6.28 14.30
C ARG A 89 13.92 -5.67 15.20
N TYR A 90 12.94 -5.00 14.62
CA TYR A 90 11.78 -4.54 15.37
C TYR A 90 10.98 -5.76 15.85
N ARG A 91 11.11 -6.08 17.14
CA ARG A 91 10.28 -7.11 17.80
C ARG A 91 9.06 -6.41 18.38
N ASN A 92 7.90 -6.61 17.74
CA ASN A 92 6.63 -6.31 18.38
C ASN A 92 6.50 -7.19 19.64
N ARG A 93 6.42 -6.56 20.81
CA ARG A 93 6.05 -7.24 22.05
C ARG A 93 4.52 -7.25 22.13
N LYS A 94 3.94 -8.43 22.30
CA LYS A 94 2.50 -8.62 22.54
C LYS A 94 2.04 -7.87 23.78
#